data_AF-A0A5B8NXR1-F1
#
_entry.id   AF-A0A5B8NXR1-F1
#
_cell.length_a   1.000
_cell.length_b   1.000
_cell.length_c   1.000
_cell.angle_alpha   90.00
_cell.angle_beta   90.00
_cell.angle_gamma   90.00
#
_symmetry.space_group_name_H-M   'P 1'
#
loop_
_entity.id
_entity.type
_entity.pdbx_description
1 polymer ?
#
loop_
_entity_poly.entity_id
_entity_poly.type
_entity_poly.pdbx_seq_one_letter_code
_entity_poly.pdbx_strand_id
1 'polypeptide(L)'
;MGVVTLSLLIGSLRNVKLPWNDEKKQEQESVSAASAGTARRLAKEQPGEEQKPLAAETSETKPQESQQTSKAYTPKKGHATPSRKQAQQHLGTFESRYAPQGTYSENRKKRKELKASMSAEQWRDYKKKEKQERQKQQREAQAAMDRGEEKYLLARDKGPERRFVRDFIDSRRYLNNYVMPFAIVLLLILIIGQRMPQIASIISLVAMIIMLIFFAEGIWLGRAAARATKAKFPDTTESGFGLGFYAYGRATQPRKWRTPKPRVSLGEKVS
;
A
#
# COMPACT_ATOMS: atom_id res chain seq x y z
N MET A 1 -63.06 12.76 -10.36
CA MET A 1 -62.89 11.36 -9.90
C MET A 1 -61.40 11.08 -9.77
N GLY A 2 -60.98 10.19 -8.86
CA GLY A 2 -59.65 9.56 -8.92
C GLY A 2 -58.50 10.24 -8.14
N VAL A 3 -58.67 10.49 -6.84
CA VAL A 3 -57.52 10.65 -5.93
C VAL A 3 -57.16 9.28 -5.39
N VAL A 4 -55.98 8.73 -5.74
CA VAL A 4 -55.39 7.57 -5.04
C VAL A 4 -53.90 7.79 -4.81
N THR A 5 -53.58 7.96 -3.53
CA THR A 5 -52.26 8.08 -2.91
C THR A 5 -51.27 6.98 -3.29
N LEU A 6 -50.07 7.35 -3.73
CA LEU A 6 -48.90 6.46 -3.79
C LEU A 6 -47.88 6.82 -2.69
N SER A 7 -48.31 6.76 -1.42
CA SER A 7 -47.50 7.20 -0.26
C SER A 7 -47.23 6.05 0.74
N LEU A 8 -47.11 4.81 0.23
CA LEU A 8 -47.12 3.59 1.04
C LEU A 8 -46.07 2.55 0.58
N LEU A 9 -44.83 3.01 0.32
CA LEU A 9 -43.71 2.10 0.03
C LEU A 9 -42.32 2.55 0.53
N ILE A 10 -42.28 3.45 1.53
CA ILE A 10 -41.04 3.89 2.21
C ILE A 10 -41.01 3.46 3.70
N GLY A 11 -42.12 2.91 4.23
CA GLY A 11 -42.29 2.61 5.65
C GLY A 11 -41.60 1.36 6.19
N SER A 12 -41.14 0.42 5.34
CA SER A 12 -40.74 -0.94 5.75
C SER A 12 -39.24 -1.26 5.60
N LEU A 13 -38.36 -0.30 5.92
CA LEU A 13 -36.90 -0.53 5.99
C LEU A 13 -36.25 -0.05 7.29
N ARG A 14 -37.02 0.46 8.26
CA ARG A 14 -36.49 0.98 9.54
C ARG A 14 -36.25 -0.06 10.63
N ASN A 15 -36.62 -1.34 10.42
CA ASN A 15 -36.60 -2.38 11.46
C ASN A 15 -35.78 -3.64 11.12
N VAL A 16 -34.80 -3.55 10.19
CA VAL A 16 -33.82 -4.63 10.03
C VAL A 16 -32.83 -4.57 11.20
N LYS A 17 -32.99 -5.47 12.18
CA LYS A 17 -32.05 -5.59 13.30
C LYS A 17 -30.77 -6.29 12.81
N LEU A 18 -29.73 -5.48 12.60
CA LEU A 18 -28.44 -5.92 12.08
C LEU A 18 -27.49 -6.31 13.24
N PRO A 19 -26.64 -7.34 13.09
CA PRO A 19 -25.96 -8.00 14.22
C PRO A 19 -24.97 -7.10 15.00
N TRP A 20 -24.47 -6.02 14.38
CA TRP A 20 -23.59 -5.03 15.01
C TRP A 20 -24.33 -4.00 15.91
N ASN A 21 -25.66 -4.01 15.97
CA ASN A 21 -26.40 -3.17 16.92
C ASN A 21 -26.32 -3.71 18.35
N ASP A 22 -26.17 -5.02 18.53
CA ASP A 22 -26.06 -5.62 19.87
C ASP A 22 -24.67 -5.40 20.48
N GLU A 23 -23.61 -5.34 19.67
CA GLU A 23 -22.25 -4.93 20.10
C GLU A 23 -22.24 -3.53 20.73
N LYS A 24 -22.91 -2.55 20.10
CA LYS A 24 -22.99 -1.17 20.62
C LYS A 24 -23.72 -1.07 21.96
N LYS A 25 -24.67 -1.96 22.22
CA LYS A 25 -25.36 -2.02 23.50
C LYS A 25 -24.46 -2.59 24.59
N GLN A 26 -23.67 -3.62 24.27
CA GLN A 26 -22.64 -4.17 25.17
C GLN A 26 -21.53 -3.17 25.48
N GLU A 27 -21.07 -2.37 24.50
CA GLU A 27 -20.13 -1.28 24.74
C GLU A 27 -20.71 -0.26 25.74
N GLN A 28 -21.96 0.18 25.56
CA GLN A 28 -22.60 1.15 26.47
C GLN A 28 -22.81 0.60 27.89
N GLU A 29 -23.20 -0.67 28.04
CA GLU A 29 -23.34 -1.32 29.35
C GLU A 29 -21.97 -1.48 30.06
N SER A 30 -20.89 -1.79 29.32
CA SER A 30 -19.54 -1.90 29.90
C SER A 30 -18.96 -0.56 30.38
N VAL A 31 -19.19 0.53 29.64
CA VAL A 31 -18.73 1.88 30.00
C VAL A 31 -19.51 2.43 31.21
N SER A 32 -20.82 2.13 31.30
CA SER A 32 -21.64 2.43 32.48
C SER A 32 -21.09 1.75 33.74
N ALA A 33 -20.82 0.43 33.68
CA ALA A 33 -20.27 -0.32 34.81
C ALA A 33 -18.89 0.20 35.28
N ALA A 34 -18.02 0.62 34.35
CA ALA A 34 -16.72 1.20 34.68
C ALA A 34 -16.81 2.53 35.45
N SER A 35 -17.83 3.35 35.16
CA SER A 35 -18.09 4.61 35.86
C SER A 35 -18.51 4.40 37.33
N ALA A 36 -19.39 3.43 37.57
CA ALA A 36 -19.87 3.09 38.91
C ALA A 36 -18.75 2.53 39.81
N GLY A 37 -17.84 1.73 39.25
CA GLY A 37 -16.68 1.21 39.97
C GLY A 37 -15.66 2.29 40.38
N THR A 38 -15.54 3.36 39.59
CA THR A 38 -14.58 4.46 39.83
C THR A 38 -15.05 5.36 40.98
N ALA A 39 -16.35 5.67 41.06
CA ALA A 39 -16.92 6.48 42.13
C ALA A 39 -16.69 5.87 43.54
N ARG A 40 -16.66 4.55 43.65
CA ARG A 40 -16.51 3.85 44.95
C ARG A 40 -15.07 3.83 45.50
N ARG A 41 -14.06 4.21 44.70
CA ARG A 41 -12.64 4.25 45.13
C ARG A 41 -12.17 5.62 45.63
N LEU A 42 -12.95 6.68 45.46
CA LEU A 42 -12.56 8.06 45.78
C LEU A 42 -12.89 8.52 47.22
N ALA A 43 -13.46 7.64 48.05
CA ALA A 43 -14.02 8.00 49.35
C ALA A 43 -13.11 7.74 50.57
N LYS A 44 -11.80 7.47 50.38
CA LYS A 44 -10.90 7.20 51.51
C LYS A 44 -9.43 7.48 51.19
N GLU A 45 -8.94 8.68 51.53
CA GLU A 45 -7.63 8.96 52.18
C GLU A 45 -7.31 10.46 52.31
N GLN A 46 -7.05 10.89 53.56
CA GLN A 46 -6.33 12.09 54.08
C GLN A 46 -6.11 11.86 55.60
N PRO A 47 -5.22 12.58 56.34
CA PRO A 47 -4.27 13.68 55.99
C PRO A 47 -2.77 13.20 56.06
N GLY A 48 -1.69 14.00 56.10
CA GLY A 48 -1.45 15.44 55.85
C GLY A 48 -0.28 16.02 56.70
N GLU A 49 0.59 16.84 56.07
CA GLU A 49 1.70 17.69 56.63
C GLU A 49 2.85 16.96 57.39
N GLU A 50 4.11 17.44 57.49
CA GLU A 50 4.68 18.80 57.49
C GLU A 50 6.14 18.91 56.89
N GLN A 51 6.99 19.87 57.30
CA GLN A 51 7.98 20.57 56.44
C GLN A 51 9.51 20.26 56.64
N LYS A 52 10.26 20.39 55.51
CA LYS A 52 11.61 21.00 55.21
C LYS A 52 12.48 21.66 56.34
N PRO A 53 13.78 22.09 56.14
CA PRO A 53 14.72 21.96 54.98
C PRO A 53 16.26 21.82 55.28
N LEU A 54 17.08 21.81 54.20
CA LEU A 54 18.41 22.46 53.99
C LEU A 54 19.71 22.00 54.69
N ALA A 55 20.76 21.80 53.87
CA ALA A 55 22.16 22.31 53.98
C ALA A 55 23.17 21.32 53.35
N ALA A 56 24.31 21.83 52.89
CA ALA A 56 25.36 21.05 52.23
C ALA A 56 26.74 21.41 52.81
N GLU A 57 27.61 20.43 52.98
CA GLU A 57 29.07 20.65 53.00
C GLU A 57 29.84 19.33 52.73
N THR A 58 31.00 19.46 52.10
CA THR A 58 31.89 18.36 51.68
C THR A 58 33.15 18.32 52.53
N SER A 59 33.55 17.14 52.99
CA SER A 59 34.94 16.83 53.34
C SER A 59 35.18 15.31 53.34
N GLU A 60 36.35 14.90 52.85
CA GLU A 60 36.72 13.48 52.68
C GLU A 60 37.52 12.96 53.88
N THR A 61 37.32 11.69 54.28
CA THR A 61 38.37 10.77 54.75
C THR A 61 37.80 9.33 54.86
N LYS A 62 38.53 8.33 54.34
CA LYS A 62 38.25 6.88 54.43
C LYS A 62 38.48 6.36 55.87
N PRO A 63 37.91 5.21 56.33
CA PRO A 63 37.56 4.02 55.53
C PRO A 63 36.19 3.38 55.83
N GLN A 64 35.97 2.19 55.28
CA GLN A 64 34.78 1.32 55.37
C GLN A 64 33.96 1.45 56.67
N GLU A 65 32.72 1.92 56.55
CA GLU A 65 31.68 1.67 57.55
C GLU A 65 30.43 1.08 56.90
N SER A 66 29.98 -0.06 57.43
CA SER A 66 28.88 -0.84 56.88
C SER A 66 27.54 -0.22 57.25
N GLN A 67 27.02 0.69 56.42
CA GLN A 67 25.60 1.05 56.50
C GLN A 67 24.77 -0.16 56.07
N GLN A 68 24.27 -0.87 57.09
CA GLN A 68 23.33 -1.96 56.95
C GLN A 68 22.04 -1.43 56.32
N THR A 69 21.91 -1.53 55.00
CA THR A 69 20.59 -1.58 54.38
C THR A 69 19.83 -2.70 55.08
N SER A 70 18.68 -2.38 55.68
CA SER A 70 17.90 -3.36 56.42
C SER A 70 17.63 -4.60 55.54
N LYS A 71 17.43 -5.77 56.17
CA LYS A 71 17.16 -7.05 55.47
C LYS A 71 15.86 -7.07 54.61
N ALA A 72 15.24 -5.90 54.41
CA ALA A 72 14.07 -5.65 53.58
C ALA A 72 14.29 -4.61 52.45
N TYR A 73 15.52 -4.11 52.22
CA TYR A 73 15.80 -3.25 51.06
C TYR A 73 15.94 -4.06 49.78
N THR A 74 14.82 -4.28 49.09
CA THR A 74 14.83 -4.78 47.72
C THR A 74 15.05 -3.61 46.75
N PRO A 75 16.06 -3.63 45.87
CA PRO A 75 16.20 -2.59 44.85
C PRO A 75 14.92 -2.50 44.02
N LYS A 76 14.48 -1.28 43.73
CA LYS A 76 13.24 -1.02 42.97
C LYS A 76 13.27 -1.84 41.69
N LYS A 77 12.29 -2.74 41.50
CA LYS A 77 12.24 -3.66 40.35
C LYS A 77 12.55 -2.90 39.07
N GLY A 78 13.45 -3.47 38.26
CA GLY A 78 13.99 -2.83 37.06
C GLY A 78 12.90 -2.35 36.09
N HIS A 79 13.31 -1.50 35.16
CA HIS A 79 12.42 -0.86 34.18
C HIS A 79 11.40 -1.85 33.61
N ALA A 80 10.12 -1.46 33.58
CA ALA A 80 9.07 -2.30 33.04
C ALA A 80 9.44 -2.80 31.65
N THR A 81 9.31 -4.11 31.42
CA THR A 81 9.61 -4.74 30.12
C THR A 81 8.94 -3.93 29.01
N PRO A 82 9.69 -3.42 28.02
CA PRO A 82 9.15 -2.46 27.07
C PRO A 82 7.94 -3.06 26.36
N SER A 83 6.87 -2.26 26.23
CA SER A 83 5.68 -2.70 25.52
C SER A 83 6.06 -3.19 24.13
N ARG A 84 5.37 -4.23 23.61
CA ARG A 84 5.69 -4.87 22.32
C ARG A 84 5.97 -3.83 21.21
N LYS A 85 5.16 -2.76 21.14
CA LYS A 85 5.33 -1.66 20.19
C LYS A 85 6.62 -0.85 20.42
N GLN A 86 6.99 -0.57 21.66
CA GLN A 86 8.24 0.13 22.01
C GLN A 86 9.47 -0.74 21.73
N ALA A 87 9.39 -2.04 22.02
CA ALA A 87 10.46 -2.99 21.70
C ALA A 87 10.71 -3.09 20.18
N GLN A 88 9.64 -3.13 19.37
CA GLN A 88 9.75 -3.10 17.90
C GLN A 88 10.32 -1.78 17.36
N GLN A 89 10.04 -0.66 18.03
CA GLN A 89 10.57 0.66 17.69
C GLN A 89 12.00 0.93 18.20
N HIS A 90 12.57 0.04 19.01
CA HIS A 90 13.91 0.23 19.58
C HIS A 90 14.99 0.23 18.48
N LEU A 91 15.89 1.22 18.54
CA LEU A 91 17.02 1.35 17.62
C LEU A 91 17.89 0.09 17.66
N GLY A 92 17.94 -0.65 16.55
CA GLY A 92 18.77 -1.85 16.39
C GLY A 92 18.02 -3.09 15.94
N THR A 93 16.71 -3.19 16.19
CA THR A 93 15.88 -4.28 15.64
C THR A 93 15.86 -4.23 14.11
N PHE A 94 15.64 -5.38 13.47
CA PHE A 94 15.48 -5.44 12.01
C PHE A 94 14.30 -4.57 11.53
N GLU A 95 13.18 -4.58 12.26
CA GLU A 95 12.01 -3.74 11.98
C GLU A 95 12.34 -2.23 12.06
N SER A 96 13.17 -1.79 13.02
CA SER A 96 13.53 -0.35 13.16
C SER A 96 14.25 0.25 11.94
N ARG A 97 14.84 -0.58 11.06
CA ARG A 97 15.51 -0.13 9.83
C ARG A 97 14.55 0.16 8.68
N TYR A 98 13.34 -0.41 8.73
CA TYR A 98 12.33 -0.32 7.67
C TYR A 98 11.00 0.29 8.14
N ALA A 99 10.80 0.42 9.45
CA ALA A 99 9.63 1.07 10.02
C ALA A 99 9.54 2.54 9.56
N PRO A 100 8.32 3.06 9.29
CA PRO A 100 8.16 4.48 8.99
C PRO A 100 8.63 5.33 10.17
N GLN A 101 9.30 6.44 9.85
CA GLN A 101 9.84 7.39 10.81
C GLN A 101 8.71 8.03 11.64
N GLY A 102 8.35 7.40 12.76
CA GLY A 102 7.29 7.82 13.69
C GLY A 102 5.86 7.37 13.30
N THR A 103 5.02 7.19 14.33
CA THR A 103 3.56 6.95 14.16
C THR A 103 2.91 8.15 13.45
N TYR A 104 1.81 7.94 12.70
CA TYR A 104 1.04 9.02 12.06
C TYR A 104 0.68 10.19 13.01
N SER A 105 0.35 9.88 14.27
CA SER A 105 0.09 10.87 15.32
C SER A 105 1.31 11.72 15.67
N GLU A 106 2.50 11.11 15.79
CA GLU A 106 3.77 11.79 16.05
C GLU A 106 4.17 12.69 14.87
N ASN A 107 4.04 12.19 13.64
CA ASN A 107 4.31 12.99 12.45
C ASN A 107 3.33 14.17 12.30
N ARG A 108 2.08 14.01 12.73
CA ARG A 108 1.12 15.13 12.81
C ARG A 108 1.47 16.13 13.91
N LYS A 109 2.02 15.70 15.05
CA LYS A 109 2.54 16.58 16.11
C LYS A 109 3.75 17.38 15.61
N LYS A 110 4.79 16.72 15.11
CA LYS A 110 5.98 17.34 14.48
C LYS A 110 5.60 18.36 13.41
N ARG A 111 4.62 18.05 12.54
CA ARG A 111 4.13 18.97 11.49
C ARG A 111 3.35 20.17 12.04
N LYS A 112 2.72 20.07 13.22
CA LYS A 112 2.10 21.21 13.92
C LYS A 112 3.15 22.06 14.62
N GLU A 113 4.11 21.45 15.30
CA GLU A 113 5.24 22.11 15.96
C GLU A 113 6.07 22.93 14.95
N LEU A 114 6.46 22.30 13.82
CA LEU A 114 7.13 22.98 12.69
C LEU A 114 6.31 24.15 12.10
N LYS A 115 4.97 24.05 12.12
CA LYS A 115 4.11 25.16 11.68
C LYS A 115 4.07 26.29 12.70
N ALA A 116 4.09 25.96 14.00
CA ALA A 116 4.07 26.93 15.08
C ALA A 116 5.41 27.67 15.22
N SER A 117 6.53 27.02 14.86
CA SER A 117 7.87 27.60 14.90
C SER A 117 8.24 28.48 13.69
N MET A 118 7.32 28.71 12.74
CA MET A 118 7.59 29.42 11.49
C MET A 118 6.54 30.51 11.21
N SER A 119 6.95 31.59 10.54
CA SER A 119 6.02 32.59 10.02
C SER A 119 5.13 32.00 8.92
N ALA A 120 4.00 32.66 8.63
CA ALA A 120 3.07 32.21 7.59
C ALA A 120 3.72 32.11 6.19
N GLU A 121 4.69 32.98 5.89
CA GLU A 121 5.45 33.00 4.64
C GLU A 121 6.50 31.89 4.61
N GLN A 122 7.30 31.76 5.68
CA GLN A 122 8.27 30.67 5.84
C GLN A 122 7.60 29.30 5.72
N TRP A 123 6.39 29.13 6.27
CA TRP A 123 5.61 27.90 6.13
C TRP A 123 5.12 27.65 4.70
N ARG A 124 4.74 28.70 3.95
CA ARG A 124 4.38 28.59 2.52
C ARG A 124 5.58 28.15 1.68
N ASP A 125 6.76 28.74 1.91
CA ASP A 125 7.98 28.37 1.21
C ASP A 125 8.48 26.97 1.60
N TYR A 126 8.42 26.60 2.88
CA TYR A 126 8.68 25.23 3.32
C TYR A 126 7.75 24.23 2.62
N LYS A 127 6.45 24.52 2.50
CA LYS A 127 5.49 23.70 1.75
C LYS A 127 5.82 23.61 0.25
N LYS A 128 6.30 24.70 -0.35
CA LYS A 128 6.71 24.75 -1.75
C LYS A 128 7.96 23.89 -1.99
N LYS A 129 8.98 24.00 -1.13
CA LYS A 129 10.19 23.17 -1.13
C LYS A 129 9.86 21.69 -0.90
N GLU A 130 9.09 21.35 0.13
CA GLU A 130 8.59 19.98 0.41
C GLU A 130 7.85 19.37 -0.79
N LYS A 131 7.06 20.18 -1.52
CA LYS A 131 6.38 19.74 -2.75
C LYS A 131 7.37 19.54 -3.91
N GLN A 132 8.32 20.44 -4.11
CA GLN A 132 9.33 20.36 -5.17
C GLN A 132 10.29 19.18 -4.95
N GLU A 133 10.77 18.96 -3.74
CA GLU A 133 11.61 17.83 -3.36
C GLU A 133 10.90 16.49 -3.59
N ARG A 134 9.64 16.36 -3.14
CA ARG A 134 8.83 15.17 -3.40
C ARG A 134 8.59 14.94 -4.90
N GLN A 135 8.35 16.01 -5.67
CA GLN A 135 8.23 15.91 -7.13
C GLN A 135 9.56 15.52 -7.79
N LYS A 136 10.70 16.02 -7.30
CA LYS A 136 12.04 15.65 -7.77
C LYS A 136 12.31 14.17 -7.50
N GLN A 137 12.11 13.69 -6.28
CA GLN A 137 12.26 12.28 -5.91
C GLN A 137 11.34 11.36 -6.73
N GLN A 138 10.08 11.75 -6.97
CA GLN A 138 9.16 10.99 -7.82
C GLN A 138 9.62 10.96 -9.28
N ARG A 139 10.13 12.07 -9.83
CA ARG A 139 10.69 12.12 -11.19
C ARG A 139 11.97 11.29 -11.30
N GLU A 140 12.84 11.32 -10.30
CA GLU A 140 14.07 10.53 -10.24
C GLU A 140 13.77 9.03 -10.15
N ALA A 141 12.83 8.63 -9.29
CA ALA A 141 12.37 7.24 -9.19
C ALA A 141 11.69 6.76 -10.48
N GLN A 142 10.84 7.60 -11.10
CA GLN A 142 10.23 7.27 -12.40
C GLN A 142 11.30 7.16 -13.50
N ALA A 143 12.28 8.07 -13.53
CA ALA A 143 13.37 8.01 -14.49
C ALA A 143 14.27 6.78 -14.28
N ALA A 144 14.50 6.35 -13.03
CA ALA A 144 15.21 5.12 -12.70
C ALA A 144 14.42 3.86 -13.14
N MET A 145 13.10 3.84 -12.93
CA MET A 145 12.22 2.81 -13.48
C MET A 145 12.23 2.79 -15.01
N ASP A 146 12.18 3.97 -15.66
CA ASP A 146 12.21 4.10 -17.12
C ASP A 146 13.57 3.67 -17.71
N ARG A 147 14.69 3.95 -17.03
CA ARG A 147 16.03 3.41 -17.35
C ARG A 147 16.11 1.90 -17.13
N GLY A 148 15.21 1.32 -16.33
CA GLY A 148 15.15 -0.10 -16.02
C GLY A 148 16.14 -0.54 -14.93
N GLU A 149 16.46 0.33 -13.98
CA GLU A 149 17.31 0.00 -12.83
C GLU A 149 16.64 -1.02 -11.91
N GLU A 150 17.26 -2.20 -11.74
CA GLU A 150 16.64 -3.36 -11.06
C GLU A 150 16.21 -3.10 -9.62
N LYS A 151 16.83 -2.12 -8.94
CA LYS A 151 16.43 -1.65 -7.61
C LYS A 151 15.01 -1.07 -7.58
N TYR A 152 14.64 -0.32 -8.62
CA TYR A 152 13.37 0.39 -8.72
C TYR A 152 12.28 -0.40 -9.47
N LEU A 153 12.65 -1.52 -10.12
CA LEU A 153 11.69 -2.41 -10.76
C LEU A 153 10.86 -3.21 -9.75
N LEU A 154 9.61 -3.51 -10.11
CA LEU A 154 8.78 -4.50 -9.42
C LEU A 154 9.44 -5.88 -9.53
N ALA A 155 9.30 -6.74 -8.50
CA ALA A 155 9.87 -8.09 -8.51
C ALA A 155 9.54 -8.90 -9.78
N ARG A 156 8.33 -8.70 -10.34
CA ARG A 156 7.88 -9.34 -11.59
C ARG A 156 8.59 -8.87 -12.87
N ASP A 157 9.34 -7.77 -12.85
CA ASP A 157 10.02 -7.18 -14.01
C ASP A 157 11.57 -7.25 -13.92
N LYS A 158 12.10 -7.82 -12.82
CA LYS A 158 13.54 -8.02 -12.57
C LYS A 158 14.10 -9.22 -13.33
N GLY A 159 15.42 -9.25 -13.47
CA GLY A 159 16.18 -10.34 -14.08
C GLY A 159 16.52 -10.11 -15.56
N PRO A 160 17.65 -10.68 -16.04
CA PRO A 160 18.14 -10.48 -17.41
C PRO A 160 17.19 -11.06 -18.46
N GLU A 161 16.58 -12.21 -18.18
CA GLU A 161 15.61 -12.87 -19.05
C GLU A 161 14.35 -12.02 -19.27
N ARG A 162 13.74 -11.52 -18.18
CA ARG A 162 12.55 -10.66 -18.27
C ARG A 162 12.88 -9.31 -18.91
N ARG A 163 14.09 -8.77 -18.73
CA ARG A 163 14.57 -7.62 -19.50
C ARG A 163 14.61 -7.93 -21.00
N PHE A 164 15.22 -9.05 -21.41
CA PHE A 164 15.24 -9.44 -22.81
C PHE A 164 13.84 -9.65 -23.39
N VAL A 165 12.92 -10.28 -22.65
CA VAL A 165 11.52 -10.42 -23.08
C VAL A 165 10.85 -9.06 -23.28
N ARG A 166 11.06 -8.09 -22.38
CA ARG A 166 10.57 -6.71 -22.56
C ARG A 166 11.08 -6.10 -23.87
N ASP A 167 12.39 -6.14 -24.08
CA ASP A 167 13.02 -5.54 -25.26
C ASP A 167 12.59 -6.28 -26.56
N PHE A 168 12.53 -7.61 -26.56
CA PHE A 168 12.06 -8.45 -27.69
C PHE A 168 10.62 -8.14 -28.13
N ILE A 169 9.73 -7.88 -27.17
CA ILE A 169 8.34 -7.47 -27.43
C ILE A 169 8.32 -6.04 -27.93
N ASP A 170 9.04 -5.15 -27.25
CA ASP A 170 9.04 -3.73 -27.60
C ASP A 170 9.74 -3.44 -28.94
N SER A 171 10.54 -4.34 -29.50
CA SER A 171 11.08 -4.19 -30.86
C SER A 171 10.06 -4.50 -31.98
N ARG A 172 8.99 -5.25 -31.70
CA ARG A 172 8.06 -5.75 -32.73
C ARG A 172 6.76 -4.94 -32.82
N ARG A 173 6.16 -4.91 -34.02
CA ARG A 173 4.74 -4.52 -34.18
C ARG A 173 3.87 -5.73 -33.83
N TYR A 174 2.80 -5.50 -33.07
CA TYR A 174 1.80 -6.52 -32.74
C TYR A 174 0.39 -5.99 -33.00
N LEU A 175 -0.49 -6.87 -33.48
CA LEU A 175 -1.92 -6.61 -33.54
C LEU A 175 -2.53 -6.35 -32.16
N ASN A 176 -1.88 -6.83 -31.09
CA ASN A 176 -2.36 -6.69 -29.70
C ASN A 176 -2.55 -5.24 -29.22
N ASN A 177 -1.87 -4.25 -29.83
CA ASN A 177 -2.17 -2.83 -29.55
C ASN A 177 -3.61 -2.43 -29.95
N TYR A 178 -4.21 -3.14 -30.91
CA TYR A 178 -5.57 -2.89 -31.39
C TYR A 178 -6.65 -3.66 -30.60
N VAL A 179 -6.29 -4.53 -29.64
CA VAL A 179 -7.29 -5.27 -28.83
C VAL A 179 -8.28 -4.33 -28.14
N MET A 180 -7.81 -3.20 -27.58
CA MET A 180 -8.68 -2.22 -26.93
C MET A 180 -9.69 -1.57 -27.88
N PRO A 181 -9.30 -0.97 -29.03
CA PRO A 181 -10.29 -0.45 -29.98
C PRO A 181 -11.16 -1.55 -30.61
N PHE A 182 -10.64 -2.76 -30.89
CA PHE A 182 -11.47 -3.87 -31.35
C PHE A 182 -12.50 -4.31 -30.29
N ALA A 183 -12.16 -4.31 -29.00
CA ALA A 183 -13.10 -4.63 -27.94
C ALA A 183 -14.25 -3.61 -27.85
N ILE A 184 -13.98 -2.32 -28.10
CA ILE A 184 -15.02 -1.28 -28.19
C ILE A 184 -15.91 -1.52 -29.41
N VAL A 185 -15.34 -1.82 -30.58
CA VAL A 185 -16.10 -2.18 -31.78
C VAL A 185 -16.96 -3.42 -31.55
N LEU A 186 -16.42 -4.44 -30.88
CA LEU A 186 -17.12 -5.68 -30.54
C LEU A 186 -18.30 -5.44 -29.58
N LEU A 187 -18.14 -4.53 -28.61
CA LEU A 187 -19.21 -4.09 -27.71
C LEU A 187 -20.33 -3.37 -28.47
N LEU A 188 -20.00 -2.47 -29.39
CA LEU A 188 -21.00 -1.80 -30.24
C LEU A 188 -21.75 -2.79 -31.12
N ILE A 189 -21.03 -3.73 -31.73
CA ILE A 189 -21.59 -4.83 -32.53
C ILE A 189 -22.54 -5.69 -31.69
N LEU A 190 -22.20 -6.01 -30.44
CA LEU A 190 -23.08 -6.75 -29.53
C LEU A 190 -24.37 -5.97 -29.23
N ILE A 191 -24.28 -4.67 -28.93
CA ILE A 191 -25.45 -3.81 -28.67
C ILE A 191 -26.38 -3.73 -29.89
N ILE A 192 -25.82 -3.67 -31.11
CA ILE A 192 -26.59 -3.69 -32.36
C ILE A 192 -27.24 -5.07 -32.57
N GLY A 193 -26.51 -6.16 -32.32
CA GLY A 193 -27.04 -7.54 -32.40
C GLY A 193 -28.24 -7.78 -31.48
N GLN A 194 -28.26 -7.19 -30.27
CA GLN A 194 -29.41 -7.24 -29.36
C GLN A 194 -30.67 -6.55 -29.93
N ARG A 195 -30.51 -5.56 -30.83
CA ARG A 195 -31.63 -4.88 -31.50
C ARG A 195 -32.08 -5.55 -32.80
N MET A 196 -31.20 -6.32 -33.44
CA MET A 196 -31.43 -6.93 -34.76
C MET A 196 -31.12 -8.44 -34.72
N PRO A 197 -32.02 -9.28 -34.15
CA PRO A 197 -31.76 -10.71 -33.95
C PRO A 197 -31.48 -11.46 -35.27
N GLN A 198 -32.03 -10.99 -36.39
CA GLN A 198 -31.86 -11.56 -37.74
C GLN A 198 -30.38 -11.68 -38.16
N ILE A 199 -29.53 -10.76 -37.70
CA ILE A 199 -28.08 -10.72 -38.01
C ILE A 199 -27.20 -11.09 -36.82
N ALA A 200 -27.78 -11.32 -35.64
CA ALA A 200 -27.06 -11.55 -34.40
C ALA A 200 -26.22 -12.85 -34.42
N SER A 201 -26.68 -13.88 -35.14
CA SER A 201 -25.95 -15.14 -35.35
C SER A 201 -24.66 -14.94 -36.15
N ILE A 202 -24.75 -14.24 -37.29
CA ILE A 202 -23.62 -13.88 -38.15
C ILE A 202 -22.62 -13.00 -37.37
N ILE A 203 -23.14 -12.00 -36.66
CA ILE A 203 -22.35 -11.13 -35.75
C ILE A 203 -21.59 -11.96 -34.71
N SER A 204 -22.25 -12.91 -34.07
CA SER A 204 -21.64 -13.74 -33.01
C SER A 204 -20.56 -14.67 -33.57
N LEU A 205 -20.76 -15.22 -34.77
CA LEU A 205 -19.77 -16.02 -35.47
C LEU A 205 -18.53 -15.19 -35.87
N VAL A 206 -18.72 -13.98 -36.42
CA VAL A 206 -17.65 -13.04 -36.72
C VAL A 206 -16.88 -12.63 -35.45
N ALA A 207 -17.60 -12.35 -34.36
CA ALA A 207 -17.02 -12.04 -33.06
C ALA A 207 -16.13 -13.17 -32.52
N MET A 208 -16.60 -14.42 -32.64
CA MET A 208 -15.86 -15.62 -32.25
C MET A 208 -14.60 -15.82 -33.10
N ILE A 209 -14.68 -15.64 -34.42
CA ILE A 209 -13.51 -15.70 -35.32
C ILE A 209 -12.47 -14.63 -34.94
N ILE A 210 -12.89 -13.38 -34.70
CA ILE A 210 -11.99 -12.30 -34.26
C ILE A 210 -11.33 -12.65 -32.92
N MET A 211 -12.08 -13.22 -31.97
CA MET A 211 -11.53 -13.66 -30.68
C MET A 211 -10.51 -14.79 -30.85
N LEU A 212 -10.75 -15.77 -31.74
CA LEU A 212 -9.80 -16.84 -32.05
C LEU A 212 -8.51 -16.30 -32.69
N ILE A 213 -8.59 -15.29 -33.56
CA ILE A 213 -7.41 -14.63 -34.15
C ILE A 213 -6.54 -14.00 -33.06
N PHE A 214 -7.12 -13.21 -32.15
CA PHE A 214 -6.37 -12.61 -31.04
C PHE A 214 -5.82 -13.65 -30.05
N PHE A 215 -6.55 -14.75 -29.82
CA PHE A 215 -6.09 -15.85 -28.98
C PHE A 215 -4.90 -16.59 -29.59
N ALA A 216 -4.96 -16.90 -30.88
CA ALA A 216 -3.86 -17.53 -31.63
C ALA A 216 -2.61 -16.63 -31.68
N GLU A 217 -2.77 -15.32 -31.93
CA GLU A 217 -1.70 -14.33 -31.89
C GLU A 217 -1.07 -14.25 -30.49
N GLY A 218 -1.88 -14.29 -29.42
CA GLY A 218 -1.41 -14.33 -28.03
C GLY A 218 -0.55 -15.56 -27.72
N ILE A 219 -0.99 -16.74 -28.14
CA ILE A 219 -0.23 -18.00 -27.99
C ILE A 219 1.05 -17.96 -28.81
N TRP A 220 0.99 -17.53 -30.06
CA TRP A 220 2.16 -17.45 -30.94
C TRP A 220 3.21 -16.51 -30.37
N LEU A 221 2.79 -15.33 -29.89
CA LEU A 221 3.64 -14.36 -29.20
C LEU A 221 4.30 -14.96 -27.96
N GLY A 222 3.54 -15.57 -27.06
CA GLY A 222 4.09 -16.22 -25.86
C GLY A 222 5.13 -17.29 -26.21
N ARG A 223 4.84 -18.13 -27.20
CA ARG A 223 5.77 -19.16 -27.71
C ARG A 223 6.97 -18.57 -28.46
N ALA A 224 6.85 -17.40 -29.08
CA ALA A 224 7.96 -16.71 -29.74
C ALA A 224 8.92 -16.10 -28.70
N ALA A 225 8.39 -15.40 -27.70
CA ALA A 225 9.18 -14.82 -26.61
C ALA A 225 9.90 -15.91 -25.78
N ALA A 226 9.21 -16.99 -25.43
CA ALA A 226 9.81 -18.11 -24.70
C ALA A 226 10.94 -18.80 -25.49
N ARG A 227 10.75 -19.04 -26.80
CA ARG A 227 11.79 -19.62 -27.67
C ARG A 227 13.00 -18.69 -27.84
N ALA A 228 12.76 -17.40 -28.06
CA ALA A 228 13.82 -16.41 -28.18
C ALA A 228 14.64 -16.30 -26.87
N THR A 229 13.97 -16.38 -25.71
CA THR A 229 14.64 -16.31 -24.41
C THR A 229 15.52 -17.53 -24.17
N LYS A 230 15.00 -18.75 -24.43
CA LYS A 230 15.80 -19.99 -24.37
C LYS A 230 16.99 -20.03 -25.34
N ALA A 231 16.87 -19.40 -26.51
CA ALA A 231 17.96 -19.32 -27.48
C ALA A 231 19.09 -18.38 -27.03
N LYS A 232 18.79 -17.38 -26.18
CA LYS A 232 19.76 -16.41 -25.65
C LYS A 232 20.31 -16.80 -24.27
N PHE A 233 19.47 -17.39 -23.43
CA PHE A 233 19.80 -17.85 -22.09
C PHE A 233 19.52 -19.36 -22.02
N PRO A 234 20.49 -20.23 -22.37
CA PRO A 234 20.28 -21.68 -22.32
C PRO A 234 20.05 -22.19 -20.90
N ASP A 235 20.73 -21.59 -19.91
CA ASP A 235 20.66 -21.93 -18.48
C ASP A 235 19.48 -21.27 -17.73
N THR A 236 18.45 -20.84 -18.47
CA THR A 236 17.25 -20.18 -17.95
C THR A 236 16.50 -21.05 -16.94
N THR A 237 16.37 -20.56 -15.69
CA THR A 237 15.56 -21.23 -14.65
C THR A 237 14.07 -20.84 -14.71
N GLU A 238 13.71 -19.75 -15.39
CA GLU A 238 12.31 -19.35 -15.52
C GLU A 238 11.51 -20.28 -16.44
N SER A 239 10.26 -20.55 -16.05
CA SER A 239 9.34 -21.33 -16.89
C SER A 239 9.00 -20.56 -18.17
N GLY A 240 9.14 -21.22 -19.32
CA GLY A 240 8.73 -20.67 -20.61
C GLY A 240 7.24 -20.29 -20.68
N PHE A 241 6.39 -20.93 -19.87
CA PHE A 241 4.98 -20.51 -19.73
C PHE A 241 4.85 -19.19 -18.95
N GLY A 242 5.62 -19.02 -17.88
CA GLY A 242 5.68 -17.77 -17.11
C GLY A 242 6.20 -16.60 -17.94
N LEU A 243 7.29 -16.81 -18.68
CA LEU A 243 7.83 -15.83 -19.64
C LEU A 243 6.82 -15.52 -20.76
N GLY A 244 6.11 -16.53 -21.27
CA GLY A 244 5.07 -16.36 -22.29
C GLY A 244 3.84 -15.57 -21.80
N PHE A 245 3.37 -15.82 -20.58
CA PHE A 245 2.26 -15.09 -19.98
C PHE A 245 2.65 -13.65 -19.62
N TYR A 246 3.87 -13.45 -19.11
CA TYR A 246 4.47 -12.12 -18.91
C TYR A 246 4.55 -11.35 -20.24
N ALA A 247 4.99 -12.02 -21.31
CA ALA A 247 5.07 -11.44 -22.64
C ALA A 247 3.71 -10.99 -23.17
N TYR A 248 2.71 -11.87 -23.07
CA TYR A 248 1.33 -11.58 -23.48
C TYR A 248 0.77 -10.36 -22.72
N GLY A 249 0.88 -10.35 -21.39
CA GLY A 249 0.37 -9.26 -20.55
C GLY A 249 1.06 -7.90 -20.80
N ARG A 250 2.31 -7.89 -21.25
CA ARG A 250 2.99 -6.65 -21.69
C ARG A 250 2.52 -6.19 -23.07
N ALA A 251 2.26 -7.11 -23.99
CA ALA A 251 1.95 -6.78 -25.38
C ALA A 251 0.52 -6.26 -25.59
N THR A 252 -0.44 -6.68 -24.76
CA THR A 252 -1.82 -6.16 -24.77
C THR A 252 -1.93 -4.72 -24.25
N GLN A 253 -0.98 -4.27 -23.44
CA GLN A 253 -0.89 -2.87 -23.00
C GLN A 253 -0.41 -1.97 -24.15
N PRO A 254 -1.04 -0.82 -24.44
CA PRO A 254 -0.52 0.16 -25.40
C PRO A 254 0.88 0.65 -25.01
N ARG A 255 1.78 0.84 -25.99
CA ARG A 255 3.19 1.25 -25.74
C ARG A 255 3.35 2.46 -24.79
N LYS A 256 2.42 3.41 -24.83
CA LYS A 256 2.43 4.64 -23.99
C LYS A 256 2.05 4.38 -22.52
N TRP A 257 1.43 3.24 -22.19
CA TRP A 257 0.99 2.87 -20.85
C TRP A 257 1.80 1.72 -20.24
N ARG A 258 2.79 1.18 -20.97
CA ARG A 258 3.71 0.17 -20.43
C ARG A 258 4.67 0.79 -19.42
N THR A 259 4.70 0.22 -18.22
CA THR A 259 5.71 0.51 -17.19
C THR A 259 6.45 -0.80 -16.85
N PRO A 260 7.80 -0.86 -16.96
CA PRO A 260 8.71 0.17 -17.46
C PRO A 260 8.47 0.53 -18.93
N LYS A 261 8.84 1.75 -19.33
CA LYS A 261 8.72 2.20 -20.73
C LYS A 261 9.54 1.34 -21.69
N PRO A 262 9.11 1.19 -22.95
CA PRO A 262 9.93 0.61 -24.02
C PRO A 262 11.29 1.32 -24.13
N ARG A 263 12.39 0.55 -24.08
CA ARG A 263 13.75 1.07 -24.31
C ARG A 263 14.13 1.10 -25.78
N VAL A 264 13.66 0.09 -26.53
CA VAL A 264 13.96 -0.10 -27.94
C VAL A 264 12.88 0.46 -28.86
N SER A 265 13.31 0.87 -30.05
CA SER A 265 12.49 1.35 -31.14
C SER A 265 11.86 0.20 -31.94
N LEU A 266 10.84 0.52 -32.76
CA LEU A 266 10.13 -0.46 -33.57
C LEU A 266 10.96 -0.91 -34.79
N GLY A 267 11.46 -2.14 -34.77
CA GLY A 267 12.32 -2.74 -35.79
C GLY A 267 13.77 -2.95 -35.34
N GLU A 268 14.12 -2.54 -34.12
CA GLU A 268 15.46 -2.68 -33.56
C GLU A 268 15.83 -4.16 -33.31
N LYS A 269 17.02 -4.58 -33.74
CA LYS A 269 17.50 -5.95 -33.49
C LYS A 269 17.94 -6.08 -32.03
N VAL A 270 17.15 -6.80 -31.24
CA VAL A 270 17.48 -7.11 -29.84
C VAL A 270 18.48 -8.27 -29.82
N SER A 271 19.75 -7.94 -29.65
CA SER A 271 20.83 -8.89 -29.37
C SER A 271 20.82 -9.31 -27.90
#